data_AF-A0A7J9QTJ1-F1
#
_entry.id   AF-A0A7J9QTJ1-F1
#
_cell.length_a   1.000
_cell.length_b   1.000
_cell.length_c   1.000
_cell.angle_alpha   90.00
_cell.angle_beta   90.00
_cell.angle_gamma   90.00
#
_symmetry.space_group_name_H-M   'P 1'
#
loop_
_entity.id
_entity.type
_entity.pdbx_description
1 polymer ?
#
loop_
_entity_poly.entity_id
_entity_poly.type
_entity_poly.pdbx_seq_one_letter_code
_entity_poly.pdbx_strand_id
1 'polypeptide(L)' 'MNLFRNTKNDCTQCDEKFSNHDDLVKHVRKIHHHTIVKCTECGREFIHEKHRLEHFRKEHKEKKAR' A
#
# COMPACT_ATOMS: atom_id res chain seq x y z
N MET A 1 -9.73 -39.39 -0.16
CA MET A 1 -10.84 -38.75 -0.87
C MET A 1 -11.22 -37.49 -0.13
N ASN A 2 -10.94 -36.34 -0.71
CA ASN A 2 -11.76 -35.12 -0.66
C ASN A 2 -11.26 -34.25 -1.82
N LEU A 3 -11.74 -34.62 -3.01
CA LEU A 3 -12.00 -33.69 -4.09
C LEU A 3 -12.91 -32.61 -3.51
N PHE A 4 -12.54 -31.34 -3.59
CA PHE A 4 -13.35 -30.23 -4.10
C PHE A 4 -12.51 -28.96 -3.96
N ARG A 5 -12.16 -28.45 -5.14
CA ARG A 5 -11.39 -27.26 -5.43
C ARG A 5 -12.01 -26.02 -4.78
N ASN A 6 -11.13 -25.09 -4.43
CA ASN A 6 -11.30 -23.62 -4.51
C ASN A 6 -11.76 -22.86 -3.26
N THR A 7 -10.80 -22.18 -2.63
CA THR A 7 -11.01 -20.83 -2.07
C THR A 7 -9.67 -20.09 -2.05
N LYS A 8 -9.15 -19.70 -3.22
CA LYS A 8 -7.99 -18.80 -3.36
C LYS A 8 -8.41 -17.35 -3.05
N ASN A 9 -8.81 -17.12 -1.81
CA ASN A 9 -9.35 -15.84 -1.38
C ASN A 9 -8.86 -15.43 0.01
N ASP A 10 -7.93 -16.20 0.57
CA ASP A 10 -7.16 -15.85 1.76
C ASP A 10 -6.04 -14.87 1.38
N CYS A 11 -5.85 -13.86 2.23
CA CYS A 11 -4.68 -13.01 2.11
C CYS A 11 -3.45 -13.75 2.65
N THR A 12 -2.35 -13.78 1.89
CA THR A 12 -1.11 -14.41 2.38
C THR A 12 -0.29 -13.49 3.30
N GLN A 13 -0.75 -12.24 3.48
CA GLN A 13 -0.06 -11.20 4.23
C GLN A 13 -0.82 -10.81 5.53
N CYS A 14 -2.06 -11.29 5.72
CA CYS A 14 -2.84 -11.17 6.95
C CYS A 14 -3.88 -12.29 7.05
N ASP A 15 -4.52 -12.45 8.21
CA ASP A 15 -5.53 -13.51 8.42
C ASP A 15 -6.93 -13.18 7.85
N GLU A 16 -7.04 -12.26 6.89
CA GLU A 16 -8.33 -11.96 6.26
C GLU A 16 -8.67 -12.92 5.12
N LYS A 17 -9.95 -13.32 5.08
CA LYS A 17 -10.53 -14.24 4.10
C LYS A 17 -11.66 -13.53 3.38
N PHE A 18 -11.60 -13.55 2.05
CA PHE A 18 -12.58 -12.88 1.20
C PHE A 18 -13.48 -13.90 0.51
N SER A 19 -14.70 -13.48 0.16
CA SER A 19 -15.61 -14.34 -0.61
C SER A 19 -15.26 -14.39 -2.09
N ASN A 20 -14.61 -13.33 -2.62
CA ASN A 20 -14.22 -13.22 -4.03
C ASN A 20 -12.74 -12.84 -4.21
N HIS A 21 -12.15 -13.27 -5.32
CA HIS A 21 -10.76 -12.93 -5.67
C HIS A 21 -10.59 -11.43 -5.93
N ASP A 22 -11.60 -10.75 -6.48
CA ASP A 22 -11.56 -9.30 -6.71
C ASP A 22 -11.46 -8.51 -5.40
N ASP A 23 -12.21 -8.92 -4.37
CA ASP A 23 -12.12 -8.35 -3.02
C ASP A 23 -10.74 -8.61 -2.40
N LEU A 24 -10.19 -9.82 -2.55
CA LEU A 24 -8.83 -10.13 -2.12
C LEU A 24 -7.79 -9.24 -2.83
N VAL A 25 -7.89 -9.06 -4.14
CA VAL A 25 -6.96 -8.20 -4.90
C VAL A 25 -7.07 -6.74 -4.48
N LYS A 26 -8.30 -6.24 -4.28
CA LYS A 26 -8.53 -4.88 -3.75
C LYS A 26 -7.95 -4.72 -2.34
N HIS A 27 -8.17 -5.70 -1.47
CA HIS A 27 -7.60 -5.75 -0.13
C HIS A 27 -6.07 -5.71 -0.18
N VAL A 28 -5.45 -6.65 -0.88
CA VAL A 28 -3.99 -6.71 -1.00
C VAL A 28 -3.46 -5.41 -1.58
N ARG A 29 -4.11 -4.82 -2.59
CA ARG A 29 -3.66 -3.55 -3.18
C ARG A 29 -3.80 -2.35 -2.25
N LYS A 30 -4.82 -2.33 -1.39
CA LYS A 30 -5.10 -1.21 -0.48
C LYS A 30 -4.34 -1.32 0.83
N ILE A 31 -4.27 -2.53 1.36
CA ILE A 31 -3.78 -2.84 2.70
C ILE A 31 -2.34 -3.34 2.69
N HIS A 32 -1.90 -4.12 1.70
CA HIS A 32 -0.55 -4.70 1.69
C HIS A 32 0.38 -4.12 0.63
N HIS A 33 -0.17 -3.65 -0.49
CA HIS A 33 0.55 -2.91 -1.50
C HIS A 33 0.66 -1.45 -1.06
N HIS A 34 1.32 -1.26 0.08
CA HIS A 34 1.84 0.03 0.45
C HIS A 34 2.93 0.34 -0.59
N THR A 35 2.64 1.16 -1.58
CA THR A 35 3.71 1.76 -2.38
C THR A 35 4.44 2.69 -1.41
N ILE A 36 5.42 2.16 -0.70
CA ILE A 36 6.23 2.93 0.24
C ILE A 36 7.03 3.92 -0.60
N VAL A 37 6.50 5.13 -0.70
CA VAL A 37 7.14 6.22 -1.42
C VAL A 37 8.14 6.85 -0.47
N LYS A 38 9.42 6.69 -0.79
CA LYS A 38 10.50 7.32 -0.03
C LYS A 38 10.61 8.79 -0.41
N CYS A 39 10.74 9.64 0.59
CA CYS A 39 11.18 11.01 0.38
C CYS A 39 12.62 10.99 -0.14
N THR A 40 12.87 11.67 -1.26
CA THR A 40 14.20 11.68 -1.91
C THR A 40 15.24 12.48 -1.13
N GLU A 41 14.81 13.38 -0.23
CA GLU A 41 15.71 14.27 0.52
C GLU A 41 16.13 13.68 1.87
N CYS A 42 15.22 13.02 2.61
CA CYS A 42 15.51 12.45 3.93
C CYS A 42 15.37 10.93 4.01
N GLY A 43 14.94 10.26 2.94
CA GLY A 43 14.73 8.81 2.92
C GLY A 43 13.52 8.32 3.73
N ARG A 44 12.72 9.22 4.33
CA ARG A 44 11.55 8.85 5.15
C ARG A 44 10.49 8.16 4.30
N GLU A 45 9.96 7.06 4.83
CA GLU A 45 9.03 6.15 4.15
C GLU A 45 7.57 6.55 4.41
N PHE A 46 6.78 6.66 3.35
CA PHE A 46 5.36 7.00 3.44
C PHE A 46 4.51 6.01 2.66
N ILE A 47 3.35 5.66 3.20
CA ILE A 47 2.41 4.72 2.58
C ILE A 47 1.66 5.36 1.40
N HIS A 48 1.48 6.68 1.43
CA HIS A 48 0.76 7.43 0.40
C HIS A 48 1.61 8.56 -0.20
N GLU A 49 1.54 8.72 -1.52
CA GLU A 49 2.20 9.81 -2.25
C GLU A 49 1.78 11.19 -1.72
N LYS A 50 0.49 11.39 -1.41
CA LYS A 50 0.01 12.64 -0.81
C LYS A 50 0.74 12.98 0.49
N HIS A 51 0.95 12.00 1.38
CA HIS A 51 1.63 12.21 2.65
C HIS A 51 3.12 12.51 2.43
N ARG A 52 3.76 11.79 1.51
CA ARG A 52 5.14 12.06 1.08
C ARG A 52 5.30 13.45 0.51
N LEU A 53 4.36 13.91 -0.32
CA LEU A 53 4.37 15.22 -0.95
C LEU A 53 4.11 16.35 0.06
N GLU A 54 3.20 16.15 1.01
CA GLU A 54 2.95 17.11 2.09
C GLU A 54 4.17 17.22 3.02
N HIS A 55 4.73 16.10 3.43
CA HIS A 55 5.99 16.06 4.17
C HIS A 55 7.11 16.77 3.40
N PHE A 56 7.32 16.42 2.13
CA PHE A 56 8.32 17.06 1.29
C PHE A 56 8.10 18.57 1.20
N ARG A 57 6.85 19.03 1.10
CA ARG A 57 6.52 20.46 1.06
C ARG A 57 6.81 21.19 2.38
N LYS A 58 6.59 20.54 3.52
CA LYS A 58 6.81 21.15 4.84
C LYS A 58 8.28 21.13 5.25
N GLU A 59 8.98 20.05 4.94
CA GLU A 59 10.29 19.74 5.53
C GLU A 59 11.45 19.98 4.55
N HIS A 60 11.19 19.93 3.24
CA HIS A 60 12.22 20.04 2.20
C HIS A 60 11.96 21.13 1.17
N LYS A 61 10.70 21.56 1.00
CA LYS A 61 10.36 22.68 0.13
C LYS A 61 10.56 23.99 0.90
N GLU A 62 11.81 24.27 1.23
CA GLU A 62 12.23 25.65 1.38
C GLU A 62 12.00 26.33 0.02
N LYS A 63 11.29 27.47 0.05
CA LYS A 63 10.78 28.22 -1.10
C LYS A 63 11.71 28.20 -2.31
N LYS A 64 11.50 27.30 -3.27
CA LYS A 64 11.84 27.58 -4.69
C LYS A 64 10.72 28.43 -5.28
N ALA A 65 10.66 29.67 -4.82
CA ALA A 65 10.11 30.79 -5.58
C ALA A 65 11.33 31.66 -5.90
N ARG A 66 12.01 31.31 -7.00
CA ARG A 66 12.86 32.26 -7.73
C ARG A 66 12.07 32.67 -8.96
#